data_AF-A0A8C9B2Z8-F1
#
_entry.id   AF-A0A8C9B2Z8-F1
#
_cell.length_a   1.000
_cell.length_b   1.000
_cell.length_c   1.000
_cell.angle_alpha   90.00
_cell.angle_beta   90.00
_cell.angle_gamma   90.00
#
_symmetry.space_group_name_H-M   'P 1'
#
loop_
_entity.id
_entity.type
_entity.pdbx_description
1 polymer ?
#
loop_
_entity_poly.entity_id
_entity_poly.type
_entity_poly.pdbx_seq_one_letter_code
_entity_poly.pdbx_strand_id
1 'polypeptide(L)'
;MQPGLCIQPEFHCGDPQCKSCKYYSCPPGQGAWPVGKFNFGFECFDCAAGTFSGGREGRCKPWADCSKLGFPTVFPGNKTHDAVCSPGPLPTEPRGLLTAVLGLAACILALTVAQLSLHVWQLRRQRARPPETQLLLEAPPPPPEDARSCQLPEEEWGAPLSESKGRLEHLCV
;
A
#
# COMPACT_ATOMS: atom_id res chain seq x y z
N MET A 1 1.84 -34.29 51.03
CA MET A 1 1.96 -35.26 49.92
C MET A 1 0.94 -34.87 48.87
N GLN A 2 1.36 -34.31 47.73
CA GLN A 2 0.47 -34.22 46.57
C GLN A 2 0.16 -35.66 46.13
N PRO A 3 -1.13 -36.03 45.94
CA PRO A 3 -1.45 -37.32 45.36
C PRO A 3 -0.77 -37.41 43.98
N GLY A 4 -0.14 -38.56 43.72
CA GLY A 4 0.62 -38.79 42.48
C GLY A 4 -0.24 -38.45 41.28
N LEU A 5 0.24 -37.52 40.45
CA LEU A 5 -0.39 -37.20 39.18
C LEU A 5 0.62 -37.53 38.09
N CYS A 6 0.22 -38.32 37.09
CA CYS A 6 1.03 -38.53 35.90
C CYS A 6 1.12 -37.19 35.14
N ILE A 7 2.36 -36.73 34.91
CA ILE A 7 2.65 -35.41 34.33
C ILE A 7 2.62 -35.47 32.80
N GLN A 8 2.93 -36.63 32.22
CA GLN A 8 2.92 -36.82 30.77
C GLN A 8 1.48 -36.98 30.23
N PRO A 9 1.16 -36.34 29.09
CA PRO A 9 -0.06 -36.67 28.34
C PRO A 9 -0.01 -38.16 27.93
N GLU A 10 -1.16 -38.80 27.74
CA GLU A 10 -1.26 -40.25 27.44
C GLU A 10 -0.91 -41.17 28.63
N PHE A 11 -0.41 -40.63 29.75
CA PHE A 11 -0.13 -41.42 30.95
C PHE A 11 -1.19 -41.20 32.02
N HIS A 12 -1.76 -42.31 32.48
CA HIS A 12 -2.81 -42.31 33.48
C HIS A 12 -2.46 -43.25 34.64
N CYS A 13 -3.03 -42.98 35.81
CA CYS A 13 -2.74 -43.74 37.02
C CYS A 13 -3.16 -45.21 36.88
N GLY A 14 -2.21 -46.13 37.04
CA GLY A 14 -2.45 -47.58 37.01
C GLY A 14 -2.86 -48.18 38.35
N ASP A 15 -2.93 -47.36 39.41
CA ASP A 15 -3.30 -47.76 40.77
C ASP A 15 -3.92 -46.56 41.54
N PRO A 16 -4.66 -46.80 42.65
CA PRO A 16 -5.38 -45.73 43.36
C PRO A 16 -4.45 -44.75 44.07
N GLN A 17 -3.21 -45.17 44.35
CA GLN A 17 -2.18 -44.31 44.94
C GLN A 17 -1.34 -43.61 43.86
N CYS A 18 -1.65 -43.86 42.57
CA CYS A 18 -0.92 -43.40 41.39
C CYS A 18 0.61 -43.57 41.54
N LYS A 19 1.04 -44.73 42.06
CA LYS A 19 2.46 -45.11 42.14
C LYS A 19 3.02 -45.49 40.77
N SER A 20 2.16 -45.98 39.87
CA SER A 20 2.48 -46.38 38.51
C SER A 20 1.68 -45.54 37.51
N CYS A 21 2.37 -45.05 36.49
CA CYS A 21 1.76 -44.39 35.34
C CYS A 21 1.81 -45.35 34.16
N LYS A 22 0.65 -45.63 33.58
CA LYS A 22 0.50 -46.51 32.42
C LYS A 22 0.07 -45.69 31.21
N TYR A 23 0.58 -46.10 30.06
CA TYR A 23 0.27 -45.49 28.77
C TYR A 23 -1.12 -45.92 28.29
N TYR A 24 -1.97 -44.95 27.98
CA TYR A 24 -3.25 -45.11 27.33
C TYR A 24 -3.45 -43.99 26.31
N SER A 25 -3.59 -44.36 25.04
CA SER A 25 -3.87 -43.43 23.95
C SER A 25 -5.28 -43.63 23.44
N CYS A 26 -6.05 -42.55 23.40
CA CYS A 26 -7.36 -42.52 22.77
C CYS A 26 -7.26 -41.75 21.45
N PRO A 27 -8.06 -42.11 20.43
CA PRO A 27 -8.08 -41.37 19.19
C PRO A 27 -8.58 -39.92 19.42
N PRO A 28 -8.25 -38.99 18.51
CA PRO A 28 -8.82 -37.64 18.55
C PRO A 28 -10.35 -37.69 18.60
N GLY A 29 -10.95 -36.81 19.41
CA GLY A 29 -12.38 -36.82 19.68
C GLY A 29 -12.80 -37.69 20.85
N GLN A 30 -11.87 -38.44 21.45
CA GLN A 30 -12.14 -39.27 22.60
C GLN A 30 -11.28 -38.88 23.82
N GLY A 31 -11.84 -39.11 25.00
CA GLY A 31 -11.15 -39.04 26.29
C GLY A 31 -10.99 -40.42 26.91
N ALA A 32 -10.05 -40.57 27.83
CA ALA A 32 -9.85 -41.78 28.60
C ALA A 32 -10.65 -41.70 29.92
N TRP A 33 -11.49 -42.70 30.18
CA TRP A 33 -12.22 -42.86 31.42
C TRP A 33 -11.64 -44.03 32.22
N PRO A 34 -11.30 -43.84 33.52
CA PRO A 34 -10.81 -44.94 34.34
C PRO A 34 -11.95 -45.93 34.61
N VAL A 35 -11.70 -47.21 34.32
CA VAL A 35 -12.64 -48.31 34.58
C VAL A 35 -12.04 -49.29 35.58
N GLY A 36 -12.92 -49.81 36.45
CA GLY A 36 -12.56 -50.79 37.48
C GLY A 36 -12.18 -50.17 38.82
N LYS A 37 -12.54 -50.85 39.92
CA LYS A 37 -12.16 -50.47 41.30
C LYS A 37 -10.81 -51.04 41.75
N PHE A 38 -10.40 -52.17 41.15
CA PHE A 38 -9.23 -52.95 41.56
C PHE A 38 -8.22 -53.12 40.41
N ASN A 39 -8.71 -53.36 39.19
CA ASN A 39 -7.92 -53.27 37.97
C ASN A 39 -8.16 -51.90 37.35
N PHE A 40 -7.15 -51.03 37.35
CA PHE A 40 -7.21 -49.72 36.70
C PHE A 40 -7.01 -49.90 35.20
N GLY A 41 -8.11 -50.20 34.52
CA GLY A 41 -8.20 -50.13 33.07
C GLY A 41 -8.64 -48.74 32.63
N PHE A 42 -8.54 -48.47 31.34
CA PHE A 42 -9.05 -47.25 30.74
C PHE A 42 -9.87 -47.61 29.51
N GLU A 43 -10.99 -46.93 29.35
CA GLU A 43 -11.82 -47.02 28.16
C GLU A 43 -11.91 -45.64 27.50
N CYS A 44 -11.91 -45.62 26.18
CA CYS A 44 -12.08 -44.39 25.43
C CYS A 44 -13.57 -44.09 25.27
N PHE A 45 -13.96 -42.85 25.55
CA PHE A 45 -15.33 -42.37 25.38
C PHE A 45 -15.34 -41.13 24.48
N ASP A 46 -16.42 -40.94 23.72
CA ASP A 46 -16.57 -39.79 22.84
C ASP A 46 -16.76 -38.49 23.63
N CYS A 47 -16.05 -37.44 23.22
CA CYS A 47 -16.23 -36.12 23.80
C CYS A 47 -17.63 -35.57 23.48
N ALA A 48 -18.25 -34.98 24.50
CA ALA A 48 -19.56 -34.34 24.40
C ALA A 48 -19.49 -33.06 23.55
N ALA A 49 -20.64 -32.62 23.04
CA ALA A 49 -20.74 -31.32 22.37
C ALA A 49 -20.28 -30.19 23.30
N GLY A 50 -19.53 -29.23 22.77
CA GLY A 50 -18.87 -28.21 23.59
C GLY A 50 -17.48 -28.60 24.11
N THR A 51 -17.01 -29.81 23.82
CA THR A 51 -15.68 -30.29 24.23
C THR A 51 -14.89 -30.89 23.08
N PHE A 52 -13.56 -30.89 23.20
CA PHE A 52 -12.64 -31.45 22.23
C PHE A 52 -11.50 -32.24 22.89
N SER A 53 -10.91 -33.17 22.14
CA SER A 53 -9.68 -33.89 22.50
C SER A 53 -8.83 -34.07 21.25
N GLY A 54 -7.58 -33.61 21.30
CA GLY A 54 -6.60 -33.81 20.22
C GLY A 54 -5.99 -35.22 20.17
N GLY A 55 -6.50 -36.18 20.96
CA GLY A 55 -6.00 -37.56 21.04
C GLY A 55 -4.92 -37.74 22.10
N ARG A 56 -3.85 -36.93 22.06
CA ARG A 56 -2.69 -37.11 22.96
C ARG A 56 -3.00 -36.90 24.44
N GLU A 57 -3.81 -35.92 24.81
CA GLU A 57 -4.03 -35.70 26.25
C GLU A 57 -4.97 -36.74 26.87
N GLY A 58 -5.67 -37.54 26.06
CA GLY A 58 -6.67 -38.49 26.54
C GLY A 58 -7.75 -37.83 27.41
N ARG A 59 -8.03 -36.53 27.20
CA ARG A 59 -8.95 -35.75 28.03
C ARG A 59 -9.77 -34.81 27.16
N CYS A 60 -11.09 -34.84 27.34
CA CYS A 60 -11.99 -33.86 26.74
C CYS A 60 -11.90 -32.54 27.51
N LYS A 61 -11.59 -31.46 26.79
CA LYS A 61 -11.50 -30.09 27.31
C LYS A 61 -12.64 -29.26 26.72
N PRO A 62 -13.22 -28.29 27.45
CA PRO A 62 -14.20 -27.38 26.88
C PRO A 62 -13.57 -26.55 25.76
N TRP A 63 -14.36 -26.17 24.76
CA TRP A 63 -13.92 -25.23 23.72
C TRP A 63 -13.56 -23.87 24.31
N ALA A 64 -12.60 -23.19 23.67
CA ALA A 64 -12.25 -21.82 23.99
C ALA A 64 -13.46 -20.89 23.82
N ASP A 65 -13.70 -20.06 24.84
CA ASP A 65 -14.74 -19.05 24.82
C ASP A 65 -14.15 -17.71 24.35
N CYS A 66 -14.24 -17.46 23.04
CA CYS A 66 -13.70 -16.24 22.44
C CYS A 66 -14.42 -14.96 22.93
N SER A 67 -15.66 -15.09 23.41
CA SER A 67 -16.42 -13.94 23.92
C SER A 67 -15.80 -13.39 25.20
N LYS A 68 -15.23 -14.27 26.06
CA LYS A 68 -14.47 -13.85 27.24
C LYS A 68 -13.20 -13.07 26.89
N LEU A 69 -12.66 -13.29 25.70
CA LEU A 69 -11.47 -12.59 25.20
C LEU A 69 -11.84 -11.35 24.36
N GLY A 70 -13.14 -11.08 24.15
CA GLY A 70 -13.61 -9.99 23.29
C GLY A 70 -13.28 -10.19 21.81
N PHE A 71 -13.00 -11.42 21.38
CA PHE A 71 -12.67 -11.75 20.00
C PHE A 71 -13.82 -12.50 19.32
N PRO A 72 -14.07 -12.23 18.03
CA PRO A 72 -14.95 -13.09 17.25
C PRO A 72 -14.37 -14.50 17.11
N THR A 73 -15.26 -15.48 17.20
CA THR A 73 -14.95 -16.89 16.91
C THR A 73 -14.86 -17.09 15.41
N VAL A 74 -13.70 -17.48 14.89
CA VAL A 74 -13.49 -17.80 13.47
C VAL A 74 -13.81 -19.25 13.17
N PHE A 75 -13.48 -20.14 14.11
CA PHE A 75 -13.83 -21.55 14.04
C PHE A 75 -14.47 -21.95 15.37
N PRO A 76 -15.68 -22.53 15.37
CA PRO A 76 -16.42 -22.82 16.59
C PRO A 76 -15.85 -23.96 17.43
N GLY A 77 -14.89 -24.73 16.90
CA GLY A 77 -14.45 -25.98 17.51
C GLY A 77 -15.24 -27.19 16.99
N ASN A 78 -14.68 -28.37 17.20
CA ASN A 78 -15.37 -29.64 17.01
C ASN A 78 -14.85 -30.66 18.04
N LYS A 79 -15.17 -31.96 17.91
CA LYS A 79 -14.69 -32.96 18.87
C LYS A 79 -13.16 -33.13 18.87
N THR A 80 -12.48 -32.81 17.77
CA THR A 80 -11.04 -33.04 17.60
C THR A 80 -10.20 -31.77 17.74
N HIS A 81 -10.80 -30.58 17.54
CA HIS A 81 -10.13 -29.29 17.50
C HIS A 81 -10.84 -28.27 18.38
N ASP A 82 -10.06 -27.41 19.01
CA ASP A 82 -10.55 -26.29 19.81
C ASP A 82 -11.21 -25.21 18.95
N ALA A 83 -11.99 -24.34 19.58
CA ALA A 83 -12.43 -23.10 18.97
C ALA A 83 -11.24 -22.15 18.72
N VAL A 84 -11.27 -21.45 17.59
CA VAL A 84 -10.21 -20.50 17.21
C VAL A 84 -10.77 -19.08 17.29
N CYS A 85 -10.11 -18.28 18.14
CA CYS A 85 -10.40 -16.86 18.32
C CYS A 85 -9.43 -16.04 17.46
N SER A 86 -9.95 -15.03 16.77
CA SER A 86 -9.11 -14.09 16.00
C SER A 86 -9.42 -12.67 16.45
N PRO A 87 -8.40 -11.87 16.84
CA PRO A 87 -8.54 -10.43 16.81
C PRO A 87 -8.91 -10.08 15.37
N GLY A 88 -10.10 -9.52 15.16
CA GLY A 88 -10.54 -9.13 13.82
C GLY A 88 -9.46 -8.31 13.09
N PRO A 89 -9.52 -8.21 11.76
CA PRO A 89 -8.55 -7.41 11.02
C PRO A 89 -8.44 -6.03 11.66
N LEU A 90 -7.22 -5.63 12.06
CA LEU A 90 -6.98 -4.27 12.51
C LEU A 90 -7.58 -3.32 11.45
N PRO A 91 -8.22 -2.21 11.86
CA PRO A 91 -8.63 -1.20 10.90
C PRO A 91 -7.43 -0.86 10.04
N THR A 92 -7.50 -1.23 8.77
CA THR A 92 -6.44 -0.99 7.80
C THR A 92 -6.47 0.49 7.45
N GLU A 93 -6.00 1.35 8.36
CA GLU A 93 -5.94 2.79 8.10
C GLU A 93 -4.54 3.35 8.35
N PRO A 94 -3.69 3.25 7.33
CA PRO A 94 -2.84 4.36 6.92
C PRO A 94 -3.18 4.85 5.50
N ARG A 95 -4.06 4.15 4.76
CA ARG A 95 -4.35 4.43 3.34
C ARG A 95 -5.19 5.69 3.17
N GLY A 96 -6.14 5.98 4.06
CA GLY A 96 -6.91 7.23 4.04
C GLY A 96 -6.06 8.47 4.30
N LEU A 97 -5.10 8.39 5.24
CA LEU A 97 -4.21 9.52 5.54
C LEU A 97 -3.24 9.81 4.38
N LEU A 98 -2.63 8.78 3.81
CA LEU A 98 -1.70 8.93 2.69
C LEU A 98 -2.40 9.49 1.45
N THR A 99 -3.60 9.00 1.13
CA THR A 99 -4.40 9.52 0.01
C THR A 99 -4.86 10.97 0.26
N ALA A 100 -5.25 11.32 1.48
CA ALA A 100 -5.60 12.69 1.84
C ALA A 100 -4.39 13.65 1.73
N VAL A 101 -3.21 13.24 2.21
CA VAL A 101 -1.97 14.03 2.13
C VAL A 101 -1.54 14.23 0.67
N LEU A 102 -1.58 13.18 -0.14
CA LEU A 102 -1.25 13.27 -1.57
C LEU A 102 -2.23 14.16 -2.33
N GLY A 103 -3.53 14.06 -2.01
CA GLY A 103 -4.57 14.92 -2.58
C GLY A 103 -4.35 16.39 -2.22
N LEU A 104 -4.06 16.70 -0.96
CA LEU A 104 -3.78 18.06 -0.51
C LEU A 104 -2.53 18.64 -1.18
N ALA A 105 -1.45 17.85 -1.27
CA ALA A 105 -0.22 18.26 -1.94
C ALA A 105 -0.44 18.56 -3.43
N ALA A 106 -1.21 17.72 -4.12
CA ALA A 106 -1.57 17.93 -5.52
C ALA A 106 -2.42 19.20 -5.72
N CYS A 107 -3.39 19.46 -4.84
CA CYS A 107 -4.20 20.68 -4.87
C CYS A 107 -3.35 21.94 -4.69
N ILE A 108 -2.42 21.95 -3.72
CA ILE A 108 -1.52 23.09 -3.49
C ILE A 108 -0.67 23.34 -4.74
N LEU A 109 -0.09 22.28 -5.33
CA LEU A 109 0.75 22.40 -6.52
C LEU A 109 -0.03 22.92 -7.74
N ALA A 110 -1.27 22.49 -7.92
CA ALA A 110 -2.14 23.01 -8.98
C ALA A 110 -2.45 24.49 -8.79
N LEU A 111 -2.73 24.92 -7.55
CA LEU A 111 -3.00 26.32 -7.23
C LEU A 111 -1.77 27.21 -7.47
N THR A 112 -0.56 26.76 -7.07
CA THR A 112 0.66 27.53 -7.32
C THR A 112 0.95 27.67 -8.81
N VAL A 113 0.77 26.61 -9.61
CA VAL A 113 0.95 26.68 -11.07
C VAL A 113 -0.10 27.60 -11.72
N ALA A 114 -1.35 27.53 -11.28
CA ALA A 114 -2.42 28.43 -11.77
C ALA A 114 -2.12 29.90 -11.43
N GLN A 115 -1.66 30.18 -10.21
CA GLN A 115 -1.25 31.51 -9.78
C GLN A 115 -0.06 32.02 -10.60
N LEU A 116 1.00 31.23 -10.75
CA LEU A 116 2.20 31.60 -11.51
C LEU A 116 1.88 31.84 -13.00
N SER A 117 1.06 30.98 -13.60
CA SER A 117 0.63 31.16 -14.99
C SER A 117 -0.21 32.42 -15.17
N LEU A 118 -1.11 32.73 -14.23
CA LEU A 118 -1.86 33.99 -14.22
C LEU A 118 -0.91 35.19 -14.08
N HIS A 119 0.06 35.16 -13.16
CA HIS A 119 1.04 36.23 -12.99
C HIS A 119 1.88 36.45 -14.25
N VAL A 120 2.39 35.37 -14.85
CA VAL A 120 3.15 35.43 -16.11
C VAL A 120 2.28 35.96 -17.24
N TRP A 121 1.03 35.53 -17.33
CA TRP A 121 0.09 36.02 -18.34
C TRP A 121 -0.19 37.51 -18.18
N GLN A 122 -0.41 37.98 -16.96
CA GLN A 122 -0.60 39.42 -16.68
C GLN A 122 0.65 40.22 -17.05
N LEU A 123 1.85 39.76 -16.67
CA LEU A 123 3.11 40.42 -17.04
C LEU A 123 3.32 40.48 -18.55
N ARG A 124 3.00 39.39 -19.26
CA ARG A 124 3.02 39.37 -20.74
C ARG A 124 2.00 40.33 -21.33
N ARG A 125 0.79 40.41 -20.77
CA ARG A 125 -0.27 41.30 -21.22
C ARG A 125 0.06 42.78 -20.99
N GLN A 126 0.70 43.11 -19.88
CA GLN A 126 1.19 44.46 -19.60
C GLN A 126 2.34 44.85 -20.54
N ARG A 127 3.24 43.91 -20.86
CA ARG A 127 4.29 44.12 -21.88
C ARG A 127 3.74 44.19 -23.31
N ALA A 128 2.62 43.51 -23.59
CA ALA A 128 1.95 43.51 -24.89
C ALA A 128 0.95 44.67 -25.08
N ARG A 129 0.77 45.55 -24.08
CA ARG A 129 0.15 46.88 -24.26
C ARG A 129 1.28 47.91 -24.41
N PRO A 130 1.65 48.33 -25.63
CA PRO A 130 2.50 49.49 -25.80
C PRO A 130 1.72 50.75 -25.38
N PRO A 131 2.40 51.80 -24.88
CA PRO A 131 1.78 53.11 -24.68
C PRO A 131 1.51 53.81 -26.03
N GLU A 132 0.47 53.40 -26.76
CA GLU A 132 0.05 53.98 -28.05
C GLU A 132 -1.37 54.57 -27.99
N THR A 133 -1.56 55.67 -27.23
CA THR A 133 -2.78 56.50 -27.36
C THR A 133 -2.52 58.00 -27.18
N GLN A 134 -1.27 58.48 -27.15
CA GLN A 134 -0.96 59.90 -26.92
C GLN A 134 -0.15 60.58 -28.04
N LEU A 135 0.00 59.94 -29.21
CA LEU A 135 0.80 60.49 -30.33
C LEU A 135 0.07 60.47 -31.68
N LEU A 136 -1.26 60.38 -31.67
CA LEU A 136 -2.10 60.56 -32.85
C LEU A 136 -2.68 61.98 -32.85
N LEU A 137 -1.81 62.98 -32.94
CA LEU A 137 -2.20 64.30 -33.43
C LEU A 137 -1.01 64.85 -34.22
N GLU A 138 -1.32 65.33 -35.43
CA GLU A 138 -0.41 65.95 -36.40
C GLU A 138 0.43 65.02 -37.30
N ALA A 139 -0.14 64.55 -38.43
CA ALA A 139 0.19 65.06 -39.77
C ALA A 139 -0.23 64.12 -40.95
N PRO A 140 -0.56 64.67 -42.15
CA PRO A 140 -1.13 63.96 -43.32
C PRO A 140 -0.08 63.33 -44.31
N PRO A 141 -0.50 62.53 -45.33
CA PRO A 141 0.35 61.65 -46.14
C PRO A 141 1.15 62.34 -47.28
N PRO A 142 2.16 61.65 -47.90
CA PRO A 142 3.27 62.27 -48.63
C PRO A 142 3.05 62.38 -50.16
N PRO A 143 3.95 63.10 -50.89
CA PRO A 143 4.16 62.86 -52.32
C PRO A 143 5.61 62.41 -52.67
N PRO A 144 5.86 61.93 -53.90
CA PRO A 144 6.97 61.03 -54.24
C PRO A 144 8.07 61.66 -55.14
N GLU A 145 9.10 60.83 -55.42
CA GLU A 145 10.15 60.93 -56.46
C GLU A 145 11.32 61.92 -56.21
N ASP A 146 12.57 61.43 -56.23
CA ASP A 146 13.41 61.44 -57.44
C ASP A 146 14.85 60.88 -57.24
N ALA A 147 15.47 60.54 -58.38
CA ALA A 147 16.91 60.31 -58.64
C ALA A 147 17.56 58.92 -58.40
N ARG A 148 17.66 58.16 -59.50
CA ARG A 148 18.63 57.06 -59.73
C ARG A 148 19.93 57.59 -60.35
N SER A 149 21.11 57.17 -59.84
CA SER A 149 22.38 56.96 -60.60
C SER A 149 23.49 56.48 -59.63
N CYS A 150 23.83 55.17 -59.56
CA CYS A 150 24.97 54.45 -60.18
C CYS A 150 26.38 54.73 -59.59
N GLN A 151 27.13 53.68 -59.18
CA GLN A 151 28.31 53.12 -59.88
C GLN A 151 28.94 51.90 -59.14
N LEU A 152 29.58 51.03 -59.93
CA LEU A 152 30.07 49.65 -59.67
C LEU A 152 31.62 49.62 -59.31
N PRO A 153 32.33 48.47 -59.27
CA PRO A 153 33.13 47.98 -58.14
C PRO A 153 34.66 48.02 -58.40
N GLU A 154 35.47 47.60 -57.41
CA GLU A 154 36.82 47.09 -57.67
C GLU A 154 37.08 45.83 -56.84
N GLU A 155 37.61 44.84 -57.53
CA GLU A 155 37.87 43.47 -57.16
C GLU A 155 39.37 43.30 -56.85
N GLU A 156 39.75 42.69 -55.73
CA GLU A 156 41.09 42.10 -55.62
C GLU A 156 41.04 40.72 -54.95
N TRP A 157 41.60 39.79 -55.71
CA TRP A 157 41.65 38.36 -55.56
C TRP A 157 42.61 37.87 -54.47
N GLY A 158 42.23 36.76 -53.82
CA GLY A 158 43.12 35.97 -52.98
C GLY A 158 42.48 34.65 -52.52
N ALA A 159 42.26 33.75 -53.49
CA ALA A 159 41.65 32.42 -53.43
C ALA A 159 42.41 31.39 -52.52
N PRO A 160 41.98 30.10 -52.36
CA PRO A 160 40.82 29.42 -52.95
C PRO A 160 39.93 28.58 -52.00
N LEU A 161 38.64 28.60 -52.37
CA LEU A 161 37.61 27.61 -52.14
C LEU A 161 37.99 26.22 -52.73
N SER A 162 37.52 25.14 -52.12
CA SER A 162 36.99 23.99 -52.89
C SER A 162 35.48 23.92 -52.72
N GLU A 163 34.82 24.23 -53.85
CA GLU A 163 33.54 23.71 -54.39
C GLU A 163 32.33 23.54 -53.46
N SER A 164 31.14 24.06 -53.74
CA SER A 164 30.50 24.45 -55.01
C SER A 164 29.22 25.25 -54.66
N LYS A 165 29.06 26.48 -55.19
CA LYS A 165 28.37 26.88 -56.44
C LYS A 165 26.87 27.13 -56.26
N GLY A 166 26.49 28.42 -56.19
CA GLY A 166 25.09 28.85 -56.33
C GLY A 166 24.81 30.32 -55.99
N ARG A 167 25.21 31.23 -56.91
CA ARG A 167 24.63 32.54 -57.28
C ARG A 167 23.55 33.14 -56.32
N LEU A 168 23.80 34.27 -55.64
CA LEU A 168 23.54 35.67 -56.09
C LEU A 168 22.04 35.87 -56.43
N GLU A 169 21.27 36.80 -55.88
CA GLU A 169 21.51 38.23 -55.69
C GLU A 169 20.49 38.81 -54.68
N HIS A 170 20.71 40.08 -54.33
CA HIS A 170 19.83 41.06 -53.69
C HIS A 170 20.06 41.23 -52.19
N LEU A 171 20.94 42.18 -51.86
CA LEU A 171 20.60 43.19 -50.86
C LEU A 171 21.32 44.49 -51.27
N CYS A 172 20.56 45.44 -51.82
CA CYS A 172 20.87 46.85 -51.59
C CYS A 172 20.14 47.25 -50.30
N VAL A 173 20.83 48.08 -49.52
CA VAL A 173 20.49 48.63 -48.20
C VAL A 173 19.09 49.24 -48.16
#